data_AF-A0A958J7K5-F1
#
_entry.id   AF-A0A958J7K5-F1
#
_cell.length_a   1.000
_cell.length_b   1.000
_cell.length_c   1.000
_cell.angle_alpha   90.00
_cell.angle_beta   90.00
_cell.angle_gamma   90.00
#
_symmetry.space_group_name_H-M   'P 1'
#
loop_
_entity.id
_entity.type
_entity.pdbx_description
1 polymer ?
#
loop_
_entity_poly.entity_id
_entity_poly.type
_entity_poly.pdbx_seq_one_letter_code
_entity_poly.pdbx_strand_id
1 'polypeptide(L)'
;WYGIIANNEFDHAWMDEGFNSYAQQRVLRECYPPRELSKRYLEGFLPYVFSGVEILSRTGGADPYGGFYSDFKRDPMAVPSWRYGPGGYRLNSYNKPALMLQTLENYLGWETFQKVLSTYFQRWQFRHPRPADFFAVVNEVSGRDMKWFFDQAYGSADLFDYGVGEV
;
A
#
# COMPACT_ATOMS: atom_id res chain seq x y z
N TRP A 1 1.64 -14.93 -9.54
CA TRP A 1 2.31 -13.61 -9.51
C TRP A 1 3.52 -13.68 -8.61
N TYR A 2 3.30 -13.90 -7.31
CA TYR A 2 4.32 -14.25 -6.32
C TYR A 2 5.18 -15.44 -6.78
N GLY A 3 6.50 -15.30 -6.70
CA GLY A 3 7.49 -16.32 -7.10
C GLY A 3 7.81 -16.42 -8.60
N ILE A 4 6.97 -15.87 -9.49
CA ILE A 4 7.27 -15.80 -10.94
C ILE A 4 8.08 -14.54 -11.26
N ILE A 5 7.76 -13.43 -10.61
CA ILE A 5 8.61 -12.24 -10.59
C ILE A 5 9.54 -12.42 -9.40
N ALA A 6 10.84 -12.54 -9.64
CA ALA A 6 11.83 -12.84 -8.61
C ALA A 6 12.36 -11.53 -8.02
N ASN A 7 11.52 -10.79 -7.29
CA ASN A 7 11.96 -9.55 -6.64
C ASN A 7 13.06 -9.87 -5.60
N ASN A 8 13.93 -8.90 -5.36
CA ASN A 8 14.96 -9.01 -4.32
C ASN A 8 14.35 -8.60 -2.98
N GLU A 9 13.83 -9.55 -2.21
CA GLU A 9 13.20 -9.31 -0.91
C GLU A 9 14.17 -8.68 0.11
N PHE A 10 15.47 -8.99 0.01
CA PHE A 10 16.49 -8.45 0.91
C PHE A 10 16.66 -6.93 0.73
N ASP A 11 16.60 -6.43 -0.50
CA ASP A 11 16.70 -4.99 -0.76
C ASP A 11 15.33 -4.30 -0.88
N HIS A 12 14.30 -5.02 -1.32
CA HIS A 12 13.01 -4.48 -1.74
C HIS A 12 11.83 -5.35 -1.31
N ALA A 13 11.81 -5.80 -0.05
CA ALA A 13 10.74 -6.64 0.54
C ALA A 13 9.31 -6.15 0.23
N TRP A 14 9.12 -4.82 0.12
CA TRP A 14 7.82 -4.25 -0.22
C TRP A 14 7.26 -4.70 -1.57
N MET A 15 8.13 -5.04 -2.53
CA MET A 15 7.67 -5.50 -3.83
C MET A 15 6.95 -6.84 -3.67
N ASP A 16 7.46 -7.75 -2.86
CA ASP A 16 6.78 -9.02 -2.61
C ASP A 16 5.57 -8.84 -1.69
N GLU A 17 5.82 -8.30 -0.51
CA GLU A 17 4.84 -8.25 0.57
C GLU A 17 3.76 -7.19 0.35
N GLY A 18 4.10 -6.09 -0.30
CA GLY A 18 3.19 -5.01 -0.66
C GLY A 18 2.23 -5.40 -1.76
N PHE A 19 2.72 -6.03 -2.84
CA PHE A 19 1.83 -6.53 -3.90
C PHE A 19 0.90 -7.62 -3.37
N ASN A 20 1.39 -8.51 -2.51
CA ASN A 20 0.57 -9.54 -1.88
C ASN A 20 -0.50 -8.93 -0.96
N SER A 21 -0.10 -8.00 -0.09
CA SER A 21 -1.01 -7.31 0.84
C SER A 21 -2.08 -6.51 0.08
N TYR A 22 -1.71 -5.80 -0.98
CA TYR A 22 -2.65 -5.09 -1.85
C TYR A 22 -3.64 -6.06 -2.51
N ALA A 23 -3.16 -7.16 -3.11
CA ALA A 23 -4.01 -8.13 -3.79
C ALA A 23 -5.02 -8.76 -2.81
N GLN A 24 -4.57 -9.14 -1.62
CA GLN A 24 -5.43 -9.63 -0.55
C GLN A 24 -6.50 -8.60 -0.18
N GLN A 25 -6.11 -7.35 0.09
CA GLN A 25 -7.06 -6.28 0.45
C GLN A 25 -8.08 -6.01 -0.66
N ARG A 26 -7.64 -6.00 -1.92
CA ARG A 26 -8.54 -5.78 -3.05
C ARG A 26 -9.56 -6.90 -3.21
N VAL A 27 -9.14 -8.16 -3.10
CA VAL A 27 -10.06 -9.32 -3.15
C VAL A 27 -11.03 -9.26 -1.98
N LEU A 28 -10.56 -8.90 -0.78
CA LEU A 28 -11.43 -8.76 0.38
C LEU A 28 -12.50 -7.68 0.18
N ARG A 29 -12.14 -6.54 -0.42
CA ARG A 29 -13.07 -5.45 -0.75
C ARG A 29 -14.12 -5.86 -1.79
N GLU A 30 -13.72 -6.65 -2.78
CA GLU A 30 -14.61 -7.10 -3.86
C GLU A 30 -15.57 -8.20 -3.40
N CYS A 31 -15.06 -9.19 -2.67
CA CYS A 31 -15.82 -10.39 -2.33
C CYS A 31 -16.63 -10.25 -1.04
N TYR A 32 -16.36 -9.24 -0.21
CA TYR A 32 -17.04 -9.08 1.07
C TYR A 32 -17.52 -7.64 1.25
N PRO A 33 -18.76 -7.44 1.74
CA PRO A 33 -19.29 -6.11 1.97
C PRO A 33 -18.42 -5.37 3.00
N PRO A 34 -18.13 -4.08 2.75
CA PRO A 34 -17.45 -3.24 3.72
C PRO A 34 -18.23 -3.21 5.03
N ARG A 35 -17.50 -3.11 6.15
CA ARG A 35 -18.10 -2.94 7.47
C ARG A 35 -18.07 -1.48 7.85
N GLU A 36 -19.08 -1.02 8.58
CA GLU A 36 -19.00 0.29 9.21
C GLU A 36 -17.97 0.25 10.35
N LEU A 37 -17.21 1.34 10.50
CA LEU A 37 -16.28 1.52 11.58
C LEU A 37 -17.03 1.38 12.91
N SER A 38 -16.59 0.46 13.75
CA SER A 38 -17.08 0.35 15.12
C SER A 38 -15.92 0.55 16.09
N LYS A 39 -16.08 1.48 17.04
CA LYS A 39 -15.15 1.65 18.18
C LYS A 39 -15.89 1.36 19.47
N ARG A 40 -15.18 0.73 20.41
CA ARG A 40 -15.70 0.53 21.76
C ARG A 40 -15.10 1.57 22.70
N TYR A 41 -15.96 2.21 23.48
CA TYR A 41 -15.63 3.20 24.50
C TYR A 41 -15.84 2.59 25.89
N LEU A 42 -15.33 3.25 26.93
CA LEU A 42 -15.39 2.79 28.32
C LEU A 42 -14.82 1.37 28.48
N GLU A 43 -13.52 1.21 28.22
CA GLU A 43 -12.80 -0.07 28.37
C GLU A 43 -13.43 -1.25 27.60
N GLY A 44 -14.10 -0.97 26.48
CA GLY A 44 -14.71 -2.00 25.64
C GLY A 44 -16.21 -2.20 25.87
N PHE A 45 -16.81 -1.52 26.85
CA PHE A 45 -18.20 -1.71 27.25
C PHE A 45 -19.21 -1.15 26.23
N LEU A 46 -19.01 0.07 25.74
CA LEU A 46 -19.97 0.74 24.85
C LEU A 46 -19.51 0.68 23.38
N PRO A 47 -20.13 -0.15 22.52
CA PRO A 47 -19.88 -0.06 21.09
C PRO A 47 -20.58 1.18 20.50
N TYR A 48 -19.86 1.92 19.66
CA TYR A 48 -20.41 2.97 18.80
C TYR A 48 -20.06 2.64 17.34
N VAL A 49 -21.08 2.71 16.48
CA VAL A 49 -20.94 2.49 15.04
C VAL A 49 -20.96 3.85 14.35
N PHE A 50 -19.92 4.14 13.57
CA PHE A 50 -19.83 5.32 12.74
C PHE A 50 -20.46 5.02 11.39
N SER A 51 -21.78 5.17 11.30
CA SER A 51 -22.50 4.86 10.08
C SER A 51 -22.05 5.74 8.92
N GLY A 52 -21.87 5.12 7.74
CA GLY A 52 -21.30 5.76 6.55
C GLY A 52 -19.77 5.85 6.52
N VAL A 53 -19.06 5.43 7.57
CA VAL A 53 -17.60 5.29 7.55
C VAL A 53 -17.24 3.83 7.32
N GLU A 54 -16.96 3.48 6.08
CA GLU A 54 -16.56 2.12 5.72
C GLU A 54 -15.10 1.83 6.08
N ILE A 55 -14.88 0.72 6.78
CA ILE A 55 -13.56 0.15 7.00
C ILE A 55 -13.33 -1.03 6.07
N LEU A 56 -12.18 -1.00 5.40
CA LEU A 56 -11.73 -2.07 4.52
C LEU A 56 -11.16 -3.27 5.29
N SER A 57 -10.83 -3.11 6.58
CA SER A 57 -10.24 -4.18 7.37
C SER A 57 -11.28 -5.05 8.07
N ARG A 58 -11.15 -6.37 7.87
CA ARG A 58 -12.04 -7.38 8.49
C ARG A 58 -11.46 -7.97 9.79
N THR A 59 -10.17 -7.76 10.05
CA THR A 59 -9.50 -8.17 11.29
C THR A 59 -9.66 -7.07 12.33
N GLY A 60 -10.55 -7.29 13.31
CA GLY A 60 -10.72 -6.40 14.45
C GLY A 60 -9.39 -6.21 15.19
N GLY A 61 -8.89 -4.98 15.24
CA GLY A 61 -7.58 -4.63 15.82
C GLY A 61 -6.46 -4.41 14.78
N ALA A 62 -6.68 -4.75 13.51
CA ALA A 62 -5.82 -4.37 12.41
C ALA A 62 -6.52 -3.25 11.64
N ASP A 63 -6.42 -2.03 12.14
CA ASP A 63 -6.37 -0.92 11.20
C ASP A 63 -5.04 -1.08 10.45
N PRO A 64 -5.02 -1.50 9.16
CA PRO A 64 -3.78 -1.63 8.41
C PRO A 64 -3.02 -0.30 8.34
N TYR A 65 -3.69 0.82 8.63
CA TYR A 65 -3.15 2.17 8.63
C TYR A 65 -3.03 2.76 10.04
N GLY A 66 -3.60 2.14 11.07
CA GLY A 66 -3.63 2.69 12.43
C GLY A 66 -2.25 2.67 13.09
N GLY A 67 -1.45 1.63 12.78
CA GLY A 67 -0.04 1.57 13.16
C GLY A 67 0.85 2.56 12.40
N PHE A 68 0.38 3.15 11.30
CA PHE A 68 1.12 4.19 10.58
C PHE A 68 1.35 5.42 11.47
N TYR A 69 0.43 5.71 12.39
CA TYR A 69 0.47 6.90 13.23
C TYR A 69 1.21 6.69 14.56
N SER A 70 1.48 5.45 14.99
CA SER A 70 1.99 5.17 16.35
C SER A 70 3.51 5.07 16.47
N ASP A 71 4.25 4.84 15.37
CA ASP A 71 5.70 4.63 15.42
C ASP A 71 6.50 5.82 14.86
N PHE A 72 7.17 6.53 15.78
CA PHE A 72 7.98 7.74 15.52
C PHE A 72 9.36 7.47 14.89
N LYS A 73 9.56 6.32 14.25
CA LYS A 73 10.77 6.02 13.45
C LYS A 73 10.34 5.44 12.11
N ARG A 74 10.14 6.33 11.13
CA ARG A 74 9.74 5.96 9.78
C ARG A 74 10.98 5.95 8.91
N ASP A 75 11.39 4.77 8.48
CA ASP A 75 12.32 4.69 7.36
C ASP A 75 11.54 4.89 6.05
N PRO A 76 12.12 5.52 5.03
CA PRO A 76 11.57 5.46 3.68
C PRO A 76 11.47 4.00 3.21
N MET A 77 10.47 3.68 2.38
CA MET A 77 10.37 2.36 1.72
C MET A 77 11.55 2.09 0.79
N ALA A 78 12.27 3.14 0.39
CA ALA A 78 13.48 3.05 -0.42
C ALA A 78 14.70 2.49 0.33
N VAL A 79 14.66 2.42 1.66
CA VAL A 79 15.73 1.84 2.45
C VAL A 79 15.70 0.31 2.31
N PRO A 80 16.85 -0.36 2.09
CA PRO A 80 16.93 -1.82 2.08
C PRO A 80 16.34 -2.45 3.34
N SER A 81 15.66 -3.59 3.23
CA SER A 81 14.81 -4.11 4.31
C SER A 81 15.59 -4.47 5.58
N TRP A 82 16.85 -4.88 5.43
CA TRP A 82 17.78 -5.17 6.52
C TRP A 82 18.29 -3.93 7.28
N ARG A 83 18.01 -2.72 6.79
CA ARG A 83 18.36 -1.45 7.44
C ARG A 83 17.18 -0.81 8.17
N TYR A 84 15.98 -1.39 8.11
CA TYR A 84 14.83 -0.85 8.82
C TYR A 84 15.06 -0.86 10.34
N GLY A 85 14.61 0.21 10.99
CA GLY A 85 14.54 0.32 12.44
C GLY A 85 13.50 -0.64 13.03
N PRO A 86 13.46 -0.75 14.37
CA PRO A 86 12.46 -1.57 15.06
C PRO A 86 11.03 -1.23 14.61
N GLY A 87 10.25 -2.24 14.23
CA GLY A 87 8.88 -2.07 13.71
C GLY A 87 8.78 -1.64 12.23
N GLY A 88 9.86 -1.10 11.66
CA GLY A 88 9.89 -0.57 10.29
C GLY A 88 9.61 -1.62 9.21
N TYR A 89 10.05 -2.87 9.40
CA TYR A 89 9.81 -3.94 8.42
C TYR A 89 8.33 -4.17 8.15
N ARG A 90 7.51 -4.30 9.20
CA ARG A 90 6.07 -4.53 9.04
C ARG A 90 5.40 -3.35 8.33
N LEU A 91 5.77 -2.13 8.73
CA LEU A 91 5.20 -0.92 8.17
C LEU A 91 5.57 -0.74 6.69
N ASN A 92 6.86 -0.85 6.37
CA ASN A 92 7.41 -0.52 5.06
C ASN A 92 7.42 -1.67 4.06
N SER A 93 7.24 -2.91 4.50
CA SER A 93 7.11 -4.07 3.59
C SER A 93 5.64 -4.44 3.32
N TYR A 94 4.70 -4.18 4.23
CA TYR A 94 3.30 -4.63 4.09
C TYR A 94 2.31 -3.46 4.00
N ASN A 95 2.20 -2.68 5.08
CA ASN A 95 1.09 -1.75 5.27
C ASN A 95 1.17 -0.51 4.35
N LYS A 96 2.28 0.22 4.41
CA LYS A 96 2.52 1.41 3.59
C LYS A 96 2.55 1.10 2.08
N PRO A 97 3.19 0.01 1.62
CA PRO A 97 3.14 -0.40 0.22
C PRO A 97 1.73 -0.73 -0.28
N ALA A 98 0.92 -1.44 0.53
CA ALA A 98 -0.46 -1.74 0.17
C ALA A 98 -1.28 -0.45 0.02
N LEU A 99 -1.12 0.52 0.94
CA LEU A 99 -1.73 1.85 0.84
C LEU A 99 -1.29 2.58 -0.43
N MET A 100 0.01 2.57 -0.72
CA MET A 100 0.57 3.21 -1.91
C MET A 100 -0.07 2.63 -3.19
N LEU A 101 -0.15 1.31 -3.31
CA LEU A 101 -0.74 0.65 -4.48
C LEU A 101 -2.25 0.88 -4.57
N GLN A 102 -2.97 0.88 -3.45
CA GLN A 102 -4.39 1.22 -3.42
C GLN A 102 -4.62 2.70 -3.82
N THR A 103 -3.76 3.61 -3.37
CA THR A 103 -3.84 5.02 -3.74
C THR A 103 -3.59 5.21 -5.24
N LEU A 104 -2.63 4.47 -5.81
CA LEU A 104 -2.42 4.41 -7.26
C LEU A 104 -3.64 3.88 -8.01
N GLU A 105 -4.25 2.79 -7.54
CA GLU A 105 -5.48 2.24 -8.12
C GLU A 105 -6.59 3.29 -8.14
N ASN A 106 -6.81 3.97 -7.01
CA ASN A 106 -7.84 5.02 -6.89
C ASN A 106 -7.54 6.22 -7.79
N TYR A 107 -6.27 6.62 -7.93
CA TYR A 107 -5.86 7.78 -8.72
C TYR A 107 -5.88 7.53 -10.23
N LEU A 108 -5.47 6.33 -10.66
CA LEU A 108 -5.39 5.96 -12.09
C LEU A 108 -6.68 5.32 -12.61
N GLY A 109 -7.52 4.82 -11.71
CA GLY A 109 -8.66 3.97 -12.02
C GLY A 109 -8.26 2.51 -12.22
N TRP A 110 -9.19 1.61 -11.92
CA TRP A 110 -8.95 0.16 -11.96
C TRP A 110 -8.48 -0.34 -13.33
N GLU A 111 -9.07 0.12 -14.43
CA GLU A 111 -8.71 -0.36 -15.77
C GLU A 111 -7.24 -0.05 -16.11
N THR A 112 -6.80 1.17 -15.83
CA THR A 112 -5.41 1.60 -16.05
C THR A 112 -4.47 0.84 -15.13
N PHE A 113 -4.82 0.72 -13.84
CA PHE A 113 -3.98 0.04 -12.88
C PHE A 113 -3.88 -1.47 -13.14
N GLN A 114 -4.96 -2.11 -13.57
CA GLN A 114 -4.93 -3.51 -13.98
C GLN A 114 -4.00 -3.72 -15.20
N LYS A 115 -4.02 -2.80 -16.17
CA LYS A 115 -3.08 -2.82 -17.29
C LYS A 115 -1.63 -2.66 -16.81
N VAL A 116 -1.36 -1.74 -15.87
CA VAL A 116 -0.03 -1.60 -15.23
C VAL A 116 0.45 -2.93 -14.65
N LEU A 117 -0.38 -3.60 -13.83
CA LEU A 117 -0.01 -4.86 -13.18
C LEU A 117 0.23 -5.98 -14.22
N SER A 118 -0.60 -6.04 -15.26
CA SER A 118 -0.48 -7.02 -16.35
C SER A 118 0.79 -6.79 -17.17
N THR A 119 1.06 -5.55 -17.58
CA THR A 119 2.27 -5.17 -18.33
C THR A 119 3.52 -5.43 -17.50
N TYR A 120 3.50 -5.09 -16.20
CA TYR A 120 4.61 -5.36 -15.30
C TYR A 120 4.89 -6.86 -15.21
N PHE A 121 3.85 -7.68 -15.01
CA PHE A 121 4.00 -9.14 -14.99
C PHE A 121 4.60 -9.69 -16.27
N GLN A 122 4.03 -9.33 -17.42
CA GLN A 122 4.43 -9.89 -18.71
C GLN A 122 5.91 -9.60 -19.03
N ARG A 123 6.40 -8.43 -18.64
CA ARG A 123 7.79 -8.00 -18.88
C ARG A 123 8.80 -8.62 -17.93
N TRP A 124 8.39 -8.82 -16.68
CA TRP A 124 9.29 -9.16 -15.58
C TRP A 124 9.12 -10.57 -15.03
N GLN A 125 8.19 -11.37 -15.58
CA GLN A 125 8.17 -12.81 -15.34
C GLN A 125 9.54 -13.43 -15.64
N PHE A 126 10.02 -14.26 -14.72
CA PHE A 126 11.34 -14.92 -14.77
C PHE A 126 12.54 -13.95 -14.77
N ARG A 127 12.36 -12.75 -14.21
CA ARG A 127 13.43 -11.73 -14.04
C ARG A 127 13.44 -11.17 -12.62
N HIS A 128 14.45 -10.33 -12.34
CA HIS A 128 14.67 -9.65 -11.06
C HIS A 128 14.50 -8.12 -11.20
N PRO A 129 13.26 -7.61 -11.28
CA PRO A 129 13.03 -6.16 -11.36
C PRO A 129 13.40 -5.44 -10.07
N ARG A 130 13.67 -4.15 -10.23
CA ARG A 130 13.86 -3.17 -9.16
C ARG A 130 12.64 -2.24 -9.08
N PRO A 131 12.47 -1.47 -7.99
CA PRO A 131 11.39 -0.48 -7.85
C PRO A 131 11.22 0.43 -9.06
N ALA A 132 12.32 0.91 -9.63
CA ALA A 132 12.32 1.78 -10.82
C ALA A 132 11.65 1.13 -12.04
N ASP A 133 11.73 -0.20 -12.18
CA ASP A 133 11.11 -0.91 -13.29
C ASP A 133 9.59 -0.92 -13.18
N PHE A 134 9.06 -1.06 -11.97
CA PHE A 134 7.63 -0.91 -11.71
C PHE A 134 7.17 0.53 -11.95
N PHE A 135 7.95 1.51 -11.46
CA PHE A 135 7.62 2.92 -11.67
C PHE A 135 7.60 3.28 -13.15
N ALA A 136 8.54 2.77 -13.95
CA ALA A 136 8.57 2.96 -15.39
C ALA A 136 7.30 2.42 -16.07
N VAL A 137 6.85 1.21 -15.69
CA VAL A 137 5.59 0.65 -16.22
C VAL A 137 4.38 1.50 -15.82
N VAL A 138 4.35 2.01 -14.59
CA VAL A 138 3.26 2.90 -14.14
C VAL A 138 3.22 4.16 -15.01
N ASN A 139 4.36 4.84 -15.21
CA ASN A 139 4.44 6.05 -16.03
C ASN A 139 4.02 5.77 -17.49
N GLU A 140 4.55 4.68 -18.07
CA GLU A 140 4.28 4.32 -19.46
C GLU A 140 2.80 4.01 -19.70
N VAL A 141 2.22 3.13 -18.89
CA VAL A 141 0.84 2.67 -19.10
C VAL A 141 -0.18 3.74 -18.74
N SER A 142 0.11 4.57 -17.73
CA SER A 142 -0.79 5.68 -17.36
C SER A 142 -0.66 6.89 -18.29
N GLY A 143 0.45 7.02 -19.03
CA GLY A 143 0.77 8.21 -19.82
C GLY A 143 0.98 9.47 -18.96
N ARG A 144 1.29 9.31 -17.67
CA ARG A 144 1.45 10.41 -16.70
C ARG A 144 2.85 10.36 -16.08
N ASP A 145 3.39 11.53 -15.75
CA ASP A 145 4.55 11.63 -14.87
C ASP A 145 4.12 11.44 -13.42
N MET A 146 4.41 10.25 -12.89
CA MET A 146 4.11 9.82 -11.53
C MET A 146 5.31 9.99 -10.59
N LYS A 147 6.38 10.70 -11.00
CA LYS A 147 7.55 10.94 -10.15
C LYS A 147 7.16 11.61 -8.84
N TRP A 148 6.28 12.61 -8.87
CA TRP A 148 5.81 13.31 -7.67
C TRP A 148 5.21 12.36 -6.63
N PHE A 149 4.51 11.32 -7.10
CA PHE A 149 3.86 10.34 -6.26
C PHE A 149 4.89 9.40 -5.64
N PHE A 150 5.82 8.85 -6.44
CA PHE A 150 6.84 7.92 -5.94
C PHE A 150 7.91 8.58 -5.09
N ASP A 151 8.28 9.82 -5.37
CA ASP A 151 9.18 10.61 -4.51
C ASP A 151 8.64 10.68 -3.08
N GLN A 152 7.33 10.93 -2.93
CA GLN A 152 6.68 11.02 -1.62
C GLN A 152 6.38 9.64 -1.03
N ALA A 153 5.74 8.76 -1.80
CA ALA A 153 5.22 7.50 -1.29
C ALA A 153 6.30 6.45 -1.02
N TYR A 154 7.34 6.41 -1.86
CA TYR A 154 8.41 5.43 -1.78
C TYR A 154 9.71 6.06 -1.24
N GLY A 155 10.08 7.23 -1.78
CA GLY A 155 11.33 7.92 -1.47
C GLY A 155 11.37 8.63 -0.12
N SER A 156 10.21 8.97 0.45
CA SER A 156 10.12 9.71 1.72
C SER A 156 9.55 8.88 2.89
N ALA A 157 9.93 9.29 4.10
CA ALA A 157 9.38 8.83 5.37
C ALA A 157 8.18 9.68 5.86
N ASP A 158 7.84 10.74 5.13
CA ASP A 158 6.86 11.74 5.55
C ASP A 158 5.45 11.16 5.73
N LEU A 159 4.67 11.85 6.57
CA LEU A 159 3.22 11.69 6.67
C LEU A 159 2.57 12.23 5.40
N PHE A 160 1.64 11.46 4.82
CA PHE A 160 0.70 11.99 3.82
C PHE A 160 -0.35 12.85 4.54
N ASP A 161 0.00 14.10 4.83
CA ASP A 161 -0.87 15.08 5.48
C ASP A 161 -1.32 16.13 4.46
N TYR A 162 -2.47 15.89 3.84
CA TYR A 162 -3.07 16.80 2.87
C TYR A 162 -4.24 17.54 3.52
N GLY A 163 -4.19 18.87 3.50
CA GLY A 163 -5.32 19.71 3.88
C GLY A 163 -6.43 19.66 2.83
N VAL A 164 -7.68 19.67 3.28
CA VAL A 164 -8.83 19.85 2.40
C VAL A 164 -9.05 21.36 2.22
N GLY A 165 -9.09 21.82 0.97
CA GLY A 165 -9.38 23.21 0.59
C GLY A 165 -10.61 23.30 -0.30
N GLU A 166 -11.13 24.52 -0.48
CA GLU A 166 -12.16 24.78 -1.48
C GLU A 166 -11.58 24.59 -2.90
N VAL A 167 -12.41 24.03 -3.79
CA VAL A 167 -12.08 23.77 -5.20
C VAL A 167 -12.69 24.87 -6.08
#